data_AF-A0A2P7EAE6-F1
#
_entry.id   AF-A0A2P7EAE6-F1
#
_cell.length_a   1.000
_cell.length_b   1.000
_cell.length_c   1.000
_cell.angle_alpha   90.00
_cell.angle_beta   90.00
_cell.angle_gamma   90.00
#
_symmetry.space_group_name_H-M   'P 1'
#
loop_
_entity.id
_entity.type
_entity.pdbx_description
1 polymer ?
#
loop_
_entity_poly.entity_id
_entity_poly.type
_entity_poly.pdbx_seq_one_letter_code
_entity_poly.pdbx_strand_id
1 'polypeptide(L)'
;MLSAWPVIGRARGQWPQQKLRMAMAWHGEKGRYTKPLEITARRMLLTAKRLGLGDANVILDDLIAQTPAVISSVQSQLPAGFPQTVAEPLLVGLQSSASQLQRQLFQS
;
A
#
# COMPACT_ATOMS: atom_id res chain seq x y z
N MET A 1 -8.83 11.01 5.71
CA MET A 1 -8.04 10.73 4.49
C MET A 1 -8.82 9.73 3.65
N LEU A 2 -8.87 9.92 2.33
CA LEU A 2 -9.54 9.00 1.39
C LEU A 2 -8.46 8.10 0.75
N SER A 3 -8.72 6.81 0.65
CA SER A 3 -7.87 5.89 -0.11
C SER A 3 -8.07 6.11 -1.61
N ALA A 4 -6.99 6.04 -2.40
CA ALA A 4 -7.07 6.32 -3.83
C ALA A 4 -7.62 5.13 -4.66
N TRP A 5 -7.55 3.90 -4.15
CA TRP A 5 -7.90 2.69 -4.91
C TRP A 5 -9.28 2.69 -5.60
N PRO A 6 -10.39 3.13 -4.98
CA PRO A 6 -11.70 3.15 -5.62
C PRO A 6 -11.80 4.13 -6.80
N VAL A 7 -10.91 5.12 -6.84
CA VAL A 7 -10.92 6.19 -7.84
C VAL A 7 -9.76 6.07 -8.84
N ILE A 8 -8.96 5.00 -8.78
CA ILE A 8 -7.86 4.74 -9.71
C ILE A 8 -8.36 3.94 -10.91
N GLY A 9 -8.22 4.52 -12.11
CA GLY A 9 -8.60 3.85 -13.35
C GLY A 9 -8.57 4.80 -14.54
N ARG A 10 -9.06 4.32 -15.68
CA ARG A 10 -9.09 5.07 -16.96
C ARG A 10 -10.47 5.63 -17.32
N ALA A 11 -11.52 5.35 -16.54
CA ALA A 11 -12.87 5.86 -16.85
C ALA A 11 -13.07 7.31 -16.41
N ARG A 12 -14.12 7.95 -16.92
CA ARG A 12 -14.50 9.33 -16.58
C ARG A 12 -14.72 9.46 -15.07
N GLY A 13 -14.01 10.41 -14.43
CA GLY A 13 -14.04 10.63 -12.97
C GLY A 13 -12.96 9.86 -12.19
N GLN A 14 -12.21 8.96 -12.83
CA GLN A 14 -11.09 8.25 -12.21
C GLN A 14 -9.76 8.94 -12.49
N TRP A 15 -8.83 8.81 -11.56
CA TRP A 15 -7.53 9.46 -11.58
C TRP A 15 -6.51 8.50 -12.20
N PRO A 16 -5.76 8.93 -13.23
CA PRO A 16 -4.68 8.13 -13.78
C PRO A 16 -3.65 7.82 -12.69
N GLN A 17 -3.30 6.54 -12.55
CA GLN A 17 -2.38 6.05 -11.51
C GLN A 17 -1.03 6.78 -11.50
N GLN A 18 -0.57 7.25 -12.66
CA GLN A 18 0.68 8.01 -12.82
C GLN A 18 0.64 9.41 -12.19
N LYS A 19 -0.55 9.98 -11.96
CA LYS A 19 -0.73 11.31 -11.38
C LYS A 19 -0.87 11.28 -9.85
N LEU A 20 -0.94 10.09 -9.25
CA LEU A 20 -1.08 9.95 -7.80
C LEU A 20 0.19 10.44 -7.09
N ARG A 21 -0.02 11.19 -6.01
CA ARG A 21 1.02 11.58 -5.07
C ARG A 21 0.56 11.33 -3.65
N MET A 22 1.47 10.81 -2.83
CA MET A 22 1.34 10.71 -1.39
C MET A 22 1.43 12.10 -0.77
N ALA A 23 0.68 12.33 0.30
CA ALA A 23 0.77 13.55 1.09
C ALA A 23 2.15 13.71 1.76
N MET A 24 2.79 12.58 2.09
CA MET A 24 4.14 12.53 2.66
C MET A 24 5.07 11.69 1.79
N ALA A 25 6.32 12.12 1.68
CA ALA A 25 7.31 11.46 0.85
C ALA A 25 8.10 10.40 1.64
N TRP A 26 8.46 9.32 0.97
CA TRP A 26 9.41 8.32 1.49
C TRP A 26 10.84 8.74 1.18
N HIS A 27 11.77 8.36 2.04
CA HIS A 27 13.19 8.64 1.86
C HIS A 27 13.82 7.49 1.06
N GLY A 28 14.62 7.80 0.04
CA GLY A 28 15.51 6.80 -0.55
C GLY A 28 16.90 7.34 -0.84
N GLU A 29 17.72 6.52 -1.47
CA GLU A 29 19.17 6.76 -1.62
C GLU A 29 19.49 8.15 -2.16
N LYS A 30 18.82 8.57 -3.24
CA LYS A 30 19.11 9.82 -3.96
C LYS A 30 18.03 10.91 -3.83
N GLY A 31 17.00 10.73 -3.00
CA GLY A 31 15.93 11.73 -2.90
C GLY A 31 14.69 11.30 -2.11
N ARG A 32 13.60 12.04 -2.32
CA ARG A 32 12.28 11.80 -1.72
C ARG A 32 11.30 11.28 -2.78
N TYR A 33 10.51 10.27 -2.44
CA TYR A 33 9.54 9.63 -3.34
C TYR A 33 8.12 9.92 -2.88
N THR A 34 7.34 10.59 -3.72
CA THR A 34 5.94 10.89 -3.46
C THR A 34 4.99 10.06 -4.31
N LYS A 35 5.44 9.41 -5.38
CA LYS A 35 4.56 8.58 -6.21
C LYS A 35 4.39 7.20 -5.56
N PRO A 36 3.14 6.73 -5.32
CA PRO A 36 2.91 5.41 -4.72
C PRO A 36 3.57 4.26 -5.48
N LEU A 37 3.51 4.32 -6.81
CA LEU A 37 4.10 3.32 -7.72
C LEU A 37 5.62 3.19 -7.61
N GLU A 38 6.29 4.21 -7.08
CA GLU A 38 7.73 4.23 -6.91
C GLU A 38 8.14 3.72 -5.52
N ILE A 39 7.20 3.44 -4.61
CA ILE A 39 7.54 2.96 -3.27
C ILE A 39 7.83 1.46 -3.34
N THR A 40 9.00 1.04 -2.84
CA THR A 40 9.44 -0.35 -2.79
C THR A 40 9.88 -0.73 -1.39
N ALA A 41 9.92 -2.02 -1.06
CA ALA A 41 10.39 -2.54 0.22
C ALA A 41 11.76 -1.95 0.60
N ARG A 42 12.74 -1.98 -0.31
CA ARG A 42 14.06 -1.35 -0.11
C ARG A 42 13.97 0.13 0.29
N ARG A 43 13.09 0.93 -0.33
CA ARG A 43 12.93 2.35 0.00
C ARG A 43 12.27 2.55 1.36
N MET A 44 11.33 1.68 1.72
CA MET A 44 10.72 1.66 3.05
C MET A 44 11.78 1.35 4.12
N LEU A 45 12.62 0.33 3.90
CA LEU A 45 13.73 -0.01 4.79
C LEU A 45 14.78 1.11 4.91
N LEU A 46 15.13 1.76 3.79
CA LEU A 46 16.03 2.93 3.81
C LEU A 46 15.43 4.10 4.60
N THR A 47 14.11 4.31 4.48
CA THR A 47 13.41 5.33 5.27
C THR A 47 13.47 4.98 6.75
N ALA A 48 13.17 3.73 7.11
CA ALA A 48 13.22 3.26 8.48
C ALA A 48 14.61 3.43 9.10
N LYS A 49 15.66 3.01 8.38
CA LYS A 49 17.07 3.20 8.77
C LYS A 49 17.40 4.68 9.03
N ARG A 50 16.94 5.58 8.16
CA ARG A 50 17.17 7.04 8.32
C ARG A 50 16.43 7.64 9.51
N LEU A 51 15.29 7.06 9.88
CA LEU A 51 14.49 7.48 11.02
C LEU A 51 14.93 6.80 12.33
N GLY A 52 15.94 5.92 12.30
CA GLY A 52 16.36 5.17 13.47
C GLY A 52 15.36 4.11 13.94
N LEU A 53 14.41 3.73 13.08
CA LEU A 53 13.58 2.55 13.30
C LEU A 53 14.48 1.33 13.18
N GLY A 54 14.42 0.44 14.19
CA GLY A 54 15.26 -0.75 14.31
C GLY A 54 15.07 -1.76 13.18
N ASP A 55 14.80 -3.03 13.51
CA ASP A 55 14.59 -4.03 12.45
C ASP A 55 13.23 -3.85 11.77
N ALA A 56 13.21 -3.00 10.74
CA ALA A 56 12.02 -2.71 9.96
C ALA A 56 11.59 -3.86 9.04
N ASN A 57 12.42 -4.90 8.85
CA ASN A 57 11.99 -6.09 8.12
C ASN A 57 10.88 -6.81 8.88
N VAL A 58 11.02 -6.94 10.20
CA VAL A 58 9.99 -7.54 11.06
C VAL A 58 8.65 -6.82 10.90
N ILE A 59 8.67 -5.48 10.86
CA ILE A 59 7.45 -4.68 10.66
C ILE A 59 6.81 -4.96 9.30
N LEU A 60 7.61 -5.09 8.24
CA LEU A 60 7.11 -5.38 6.89
C LEU A 60 6.58 -6.82 6.79
N ASP A 61 7.29 -7.79 7.36
CA ASP A 61 6.90 -9.20 7.39
C ASP A 61 5.61 -9.39 8.17
N ASP A 62 5.49 -8.77 9.35
CA ASP A 62 4.26 -8.78 10.14
C ASP A 62 3.09 -8.16 9.37
N LEU A 63 3.32 -7.04 8.68
CA LEU A 63 2.28 -6.37 7.88
C LEU A 63 1.82 -7.25 6.71
N ILE A 64 2.75 -7.93 6.03
CA ILE A 64 2.44 -8.87 4.95
C ILE A 64 1.64 -10.06 5.50
N ALA A 65 2.10 -10.66 6.60
CA ALA A 65 1.49 -11.85 7.20
C ALA A 65 0.07 -11.57 7.72
N GLN A 66 -0.18 -10.39 8.29
CA GLN A 66 -1.48 -10.01 8.84
C GLN A 66 -2.48 -9.55 7.77
N THR A 67 -2.01 -9.08 6.60
CA THR A 67 -2.88 -8.48 5.58
C THR A 67 -4.06 -9.39 5.17
N PRO A 68 -3.89 -10.69 4.87
CA PRO A 68 -4.99 -11.56 4.47
C PRO A 68 -6.07 -11.68 5.57
N ALA A 69 -5.66 -11.83 6.83
CA ALA A 69 -6.58 -11.95 7.96
C ALA A 69 -7.37 -10.65 8.19
N VAL A 70 -6.69 -9.50 8.07
CA VAL A 70 -7.34 -8.18 8.14
C VAL A 70 -8.36 -8.00 7.03
N ILE A 71 -8.05 -8.42 5.80
CA ILE A 71 -8.99 -8.34 4.67
C ILE A 71 -10.25 -9.16 4.96
N SER A 72 -10.12 -10.43 5.38
CA SER A 72 -11.28 -11.26 5.72
C SER A 72 -12.08 -10.69 6.89
N SER A 73 -11.41 -10.20 7.93
CA SER A 73 -12.07 -9.57 9.07
C SER A 73 -12.87 -8.35 8.65
N VAL A 74 -12.27 -7.44 7.87
CA VAL A 74 -12.94 -6.23 7.39
C VAL A 74 -14.13 -6.58 6.50
N GLN A 75 -13.98 -7.54 5.59
CA GLN A 75 -15.09 -8.01 4.74
C GLN A 75 -16.29 -8.48 5.57
N SER A 76 -16.06 -9.21 6.66
CA SER A 76 -17.13 -9.72 7.54
C SER A 76 -17.83 -8.64 8.35
N GLN A 77 -17.17 -7.49 8.55
CA GLN A 77 -17.67 -6.37 9.36
C GLN A 77 -18.36 -5.28 8.51
N LEU A 78 -18.38 -5.41 7.18
CA LEU A 78 -19.03 -4.44 6.32
C LEU A 78 -20.56 -4.45 6.53
N PRO A 79 -21.20 -3.28 6.71
CA PRO A 79 -22.65 -3.19 6.81
C PRO A 79 -23.35 -3.74 5.55
N ALA A 80 -24.55 -4.29 5.74
CA ALA A 80 -25.41 -4.65 4.62
C ALA A 80 -25.67 -3.41 3.75
N GLY A 81 -25.45 -3.54 2.43
CA GLY A 81 -25.60 -2.44 1.47
C GLY A 81 -24.37 -1.55 1.28
N PHE A 82 -23.22 -1.87 1.89
CA PHE A 82 -21.99 -1.15 1.60
C PHE A 82 -21.59 -1.30 0.11
N PRO A 83 -21.23 -0.22 -0.60
CA PRO A 83 -20.90 -0.30 -2.03
C PRO A 83 -19.71 -1.21 -2.31
N GLN A 84 -19.96 -2.34 -2.98
CA GLN A 84 -18.89 -3.24 -3.42
C GLN A 84 -17.92 -2.57 -4.39
N THR A 85 -18.41 -1.62 -5.20
CA THR A 85 -17.60 -0.77 -6.09
C THR A 85 -16.52 0.04 -5.38
N VAL A 86 -16.61 0.18 -4.05
CA VAL A 86 -15.60 0.82 -3.21
C VAL A 86 -14.79 -0.23 -2.44
N ALA A 87 -15.46 -1.20 -1.81
CA ALA A 87 -14.80 -2.22 -0.99
C ALA A 87 -13.85 -3.10 -1.80
N GLU A 88 -14.30 -3.61 -2.94
CA GLU A 88 -13.54 -4.56 -3.76
C GLU A 88 -12.20 -3.98 -4.26
N PRO A 89 -12.14 -2.82 -4.95
CA PRO A 89 -10.87 -2.29 -5.42
C PRO A 89 -9.92 -1.92 -4.26
N LEU A 90 -10.46 -1.57 -3.09
CA LEU A 90 -9.65 -1.30 -1.90
C LEU A 90 -8.96 -2.55 -1.37
N LEU A 91 -9.73 -3.61 -1.15
CA LEU A 91 -9.23 -4.85 -0.57
C LEU A 91 -8.30 -5.57 -1.55
N VAL A 92 -8.64 -5.55 -2.85
CA VAL A 92 -7.76 -6.06 -3.92
C VAL A 92 -6.47 -5.23 -4.00
N GLY A 93 -6.55 -3.90 -3.91
CA GLY A 93 -5.39 -3.03 -3.91
C GLY A 93 -4.48 -3.28 -2.69
N LEU A 94 -5.06 -3.50 -1.52
CA LEU A 94 -4.33 -3.84 -0.29
C LEU A 94 -3.62 -5.19 -0.43
N GLN A 95 -4.33 -6.24 -0.86
CA GLN A 95 -3.74 -7.56 -1.09
C GLN A 95 -2.62 -7.51 -2.13
N SER A 96 -2.83 -6.81 -3.24
CA SER A 96 -1.83 -6.66 -4.30
C SER A 96 -0.57 -5.97 -3.80
N SER A 97 -0.72 -4.96 -2.94
CA SER A 97 0.39 -4.23 -2.34
C SER A 97 1.21 -5.12 -1.39
N ALA A 98 0.55 -5.90 -0.53
CA ALA A 98 1.22 -6.87 0.35
C ALA A 98 1.97 -7.95 -0.45
N SER A 99 1.33 -8.53 -1.48
CA SER A 99 1.98 -9.52 -2.34
C SER A 99 3.17 -8.93 -3.12
N GLN A 100 3.10 -7.64 -3.49
CA GLN A 100 4.24 -6.95 -4.12
C GLN A 100 5.40 -6.77 -3.13
N LEU A 101 5.13 -6.33 -1.89
CA LEU A 101 6.16 -6.19 -0.86
C LEU A 101 6.82 -7.54 -0.56
N GLN A 102 6.02 -8.59 -0.42
CA GLN A 102 6.51 -9.95 -0.19
C GLN A 102 7.47 -10.39 -1.30
N ARG A 103 7.09 -10.23 -2.58
CA ARG A 103 7.98 -10.54 -3.71
C ARG A 103 9.28 -9.74 -3.70
N GLN A 104 9.23 -8.48 -3.27
CA GLN A 104 10.41 -7.62 -3.23
C GLN A 104 11.37 -8.01 -2.10
N LEU A 105 10.86 -8.45 -0.94
CA LEU A 105 11.69 -8.89 0.18
C LEU A 105 12.39 -10.23 -0.12
N PHE A 106 11.74 -11.15 -0.83
CA PHE A 106 12.38 -12.41 -1.25
C PHE A 106 13.49 -12.22 -2.31
N GLN A 107 13.58 -11.06 -2.96
CA GLN A 107 14.57 -10.77 -4.01
C GLN A 107 15.71 -9.84 -3.56
N SER A 108 15.70 -9.40 -2.30
CA SER A 108 16.65 -8.45 -1.71
C SER A 108 17.57 -9.10 -0.70
#